data_AF-A0A529I1K5-F1
#
_entry.id   AF-A0A529I1K5-F1
#
_cell.length_a   1.000
_cell.length_b   1.000
_cell.length_c   1.000
_cell.angle_alpha   90.00
_cell.angle_beta   90.00
_cell.angle_gamma   90.00
#
_symmetry.space_group_name_H-M   'P 1'
#
loop_
_entity.id
_entity.type
_entity.pdbx_description
1 polymer ?
#
loop_
_entity_poly.entity_id
_entity_poly.type
_entity_poly.pdbx_seq_one_letter_code
_entity_poly.pdbx_strand_id
1 'polypeptide(L)'
;MDTQKLLGEVAGQLLSGAIRVVDLSAPLGPNTPLIKLPPELAVDTPKVEIHAISKYDKNGPWWAWNWLKLGEHSGTHFDAPQHW
;
A
#
# COMPACT_ATOMS: atom_id res chain seq x y z
N MET A 1 -3.86 -26.08 -21.81
CA MET A 1 -5.05 -25.23 -21.64
C MET A 1 -4.80 -23.95 -22.38
N ASP A 2 -5.78 -23.47 -23.14
CA ASP A 2 -5.76 -22.14 -23.73
C ASP A 2 -5.78 -21.07 -22.61
N THR A 3 -4.99 -19.99 -22.75
CA THR A 3 -4.85 -18.93 -21.74
C THR A 3 -6.18 -18.22 -21.50
N GLN A 4 -7.00 -18.03 -22.53
CA GLN A 4 -8.31 -17.40 -22.37
C GLN A 4 -9.22 -18.26 -21.50
N LYS A 5 -9.24 -19.57 -21.75
CA LYS A 5 -9.97 -20.54 -20.92
C LYS A 5 -9.50 -20.52 -19.47
N LEU A 6 -8.19 -20.51 -19.23
CA LEU A 6 -7.62 -20.49 -17.88
C LEU A 6 -8.04 -19.23 -17.10
N LEU A 7 -7.93 -18.05 -17.70
CA LEU A 7 -8.33 -16.79 -17.04
C LEU A 7 -9.84 -16.77 -16.74
N GLY A 8 -10.66 -17.31 -17.64
CA GLY A 8 -12.10 -17.47 -17.41
C GLY A 8 -12.41 -18.41 -16.22
N GLU A 9 -11.69 -19.53 -16.11
CA GLU A 9 -11.83 -20.47 -14.99
C GLU A 9 -11.42 -19.82 -13.65
N VAL A 10 -10.31 -19.07 -13.63
CA VAL A 10 -9.86 -18.34 -12.43
C VAL A 10 -10.91 -17.31 -12.01
N ALA A 11 -11.46 -16.53 -12.93
CA ALA A 11 -12.52 -15.57 -12.64
C ALA A 11 -13.78 -16.25 -12.08
N GLY A 12 -14.19 -17.38 -12.66
CA GLY A 12 -15.32 -18.17 -12.16
C GLY A 12 -15.08 -18.72 -10.75
N GLN A 13 -13.85 -19.17 -10.45
CA GLN A 13 -13.48 -19.70 -9.14
C GLN A 13 -13.33 -18.61 -8.06
N LEU A 14 -12.93 -17.39 -8.44
CA LEU A 14 -12.97 -16.23 -7.55
C LEU A 14 -14.43 -15.89 -7.17
N LEU A 15 -15.34 -15.85 -8.15
CA LEU A 15 -16.75 -15.54 -7.91
C LEU A 15 -17.46 -16.61 -7.07
N SER A 16 -17.15 -17.89 -7.30
CA SER A 16 -17.76 -19.00 -6.56
C SER A 16 -17.18 -19.19 -5.15
N GLY A 17 -16.05 -18.55 -4.84
CA GLY A 17 -15.33 -18.72 -3.57
C GLY A 17 -14.44 -19.96 -3.50
N ALA A 18 -14.29 -20.71 -4.60
CA ALA A 18 -13.33 -21.82 -4.69
C ALA A 18 -11.87 -21.34 -4.58
N ILE A 19 -11.58 -20.14 -5.09
CA ILE A 19 -10.35 -19.40 -4.83
C ILE A 19 -10.64 -18.32 -3.78
N ARG A 20 -9.80 -18.25 -2.75
CA ARG A 20 -9.87 -17.20 -1.72
C ARG A 20 -8.76 -16.18 -1.92
N VAL A 21 -9.11 -14.90 -1.86
CA VAL A 21 -8.15 -13.80 -1.76
C VAL A 21 -7.85 -13.58 -0.28
N VAL A 22 -6.58 -13.69 0.11
CA VAL A 22 -6.11 -13.47 1.48
C VAL A 22 -5.26 -12.20 1.48
N ASP A 23 -5.61 -11.24 2.33
CA ASP A 23 -4.82 -10.03 2.50
C ASP A 23 -3.57 -10.32 3.35
N LEU A 24 -2.40 -10.01 2.80
CA LEU A 24 -1.09 -10.17 3.45
C LEU A 24 -0.44 -8.80 3.74
N SER A 25 -1.20 -7.72 3.63
CA SER A 25 -0.74 -6.35 3.87
C SER A 25 -1.13 -5.88 5.27
N ALA A 26 -0.21 -5.21 5.96
CA ALA A 26 -0.54 -4.47 7.17
C ALA A 26 -1.12 -3.09 6.82
N PRO A 27 -2.01 -2.51 7.64
CA PRO A 27 -2.49 -1.14 7.44
C PRO A 27 -1.33 -0.13 7.40
N LEU A 28 -1.32 0.73 6.37
CA LEU A 28 -0.32 1.77 6.20
C LEU A 28 -0.83 3.12 6.73
N GLY A 29 -0.12 3.68 7.70
CA GLY A 29 -0.42 4.99 8.29
C GLY A 29 0.57 5.44 9.37
N PRO A 30 0.25 6.49 10.15
CA PRO A 30 1.19 7.09 11.10
C PRO A 30 1.67 6.17 12.24
N ASN A 31 1.03 5.02 12.43
CA ASN A 31 1.42 4.02 13.42
C ASN A 31 2.14 2.82 12.82
N THR A 32 2.42 2.83 11.51
CA THR A 32 3.21 1.79 10.85
C THR A 32 4.59 1.75 11.50
N PRO A 33 5.03 0.61 12.04
CA PRO A 33 6.41 0.45 12.48
C PRO A 33 7.34 0.66 11.29
N LEU A 34 8.38 1.47 11.50
CA LEU A 34 9.39 1.76 10.47
C LEU A 34 10.78 1.43 11.00
N ILE A 35 11.69 1.13 10.08
CA ILE A 35 13.09 0.88 10.40
C ILE A 35 13.70 2.09 11.11
N LYS A 36 14.57 1.81 12.07
CA LYS A 36 15.41 2.79 12.75
C LYS A 36 16.87 2.38 12.61
N LEU A 37 17.67 3.28 12.06
CA LEU A 37 19.07 3.07 11.81
C LEU A 37 19.91 3.79 12.87
N PRO A 38 21.11 3.30 13.20
CA PRO A 38 22.05 4.05 14.02
C PRO A 38 22.35 5.42 13.36
N PRO A 39 22.12 6.55 14.05
CA PRO A 39 22.24 7.89 13.46
C PRO A 39 23.64 8.22 12.93
N GLU A 40 24.67 7.58 13.46
CA GLU A 40 26.06 7.70 13.01
C GLU A 40 26.34 6.97 11.69
N LEU A 41 25.46 6.06 11.25
CA LEU A 41 25.65 5.25 10.04
C LEU A 41 24.79 5.74 8.86
N ALA A 42 23.53 6.12 9.11
CA ALA A 42 22.59 6.43 8.04
C ALA A 42 21.44 7.33 8.51
N VAL A 43 20.77 7.96 7.54
CA VAL A 43 19.56 8.75 7.76
C VAL A 43 18.34 7.83 7.65
N ASP A 44 17.44 7.94 8.62
CA ASP A 44 16.17 7.19 8.60
C ASP A 44 15.27 7.59 7.42
N THR A 45 14.52 6.62 6.90
CA THR A 45 13.35 6.87 6.05
C THR A 45 12.29 7.69 6.82
N PRO A 46 11.55 8.60 6.16
CA PRO A 46 10.58 9.44 6.86
C PRO A 46 9.43 8.62 7.45
N LYS A 47 8.89 9.12 8.56
CA LYS A 47 7.62 8.60 9.10
C LYS A 47 6.50 8.77 8.08
N VAL A 48 5.61 7.77 8.00
CA VAL A 48 4.37 7.89 7.22
C VAL A 48 3.49 8.98 7.84
N GLU A 49 3.09 9.95 7.04
CA GLU A 49 2.13 10.98 7.43
C GLU A 49 0.99 11.03 6.42
N ILE A 50 -0.25 11.21 6.91
CA ILE A 50 -1.46 11.30 6.09
C ILE A 50 -2.08 12.68 6.34
N HIS A 51 -2.21 13.48 5.30
CA HIS A 51 -2.67 14.85 5.39
C HIS A 51 -3.93 15.05 4.56
N ALA A 52 -5.03 15.37 5.21
CA ALA A 52 -6.28 15.68 4.52
C ALA A 52 -6.14 16.94 3.66
N ILE A 53 -6.60 16.84 2.41
CA ILE A 53 -6.72 18.00 1.50
C ILE A 53 -8.14 18.58 1.61
N SER A 54 -9.14 17.70 1.47
CA SER A 54 -10.55 18.02 1.64
C SER A 54 -11.30 16.82 2.19
N LYS A 55 -12.44 17.07 2.82
CA LYS A 55 -13.41 16.05 3.20
C LYS A 55 -14.83 16.62 3.17
N TYR A 56 -15.38 16.79 1.96
CA TYR A 56 -16.71 17.36 1.74
C TYR A 56 -16.89 18.71 2.45
N ASP A 57 -15.86 19.55 2.35
CA ASP A 57 -15.73 20.82 3.04
C ASP A 57 -15.45 21.95 2.04
N LYS A 58 -15.11 23.15 2.53
CA LYS A 58 -14.80 24.31 1.68
C LYS A 58 -13.59 24.11 0.75
N ASN A 59 -12.68 23.19 1.09
CA ASN A 59 -11.49 22.88 0.29
C ASN A 59 -11.77 21.79 -0.77
N GLY A 60 -12.93 21.15 -0.73
CA GLY A 60 -13.38 20.17 -1.71
C GLY A 60 -14.82 19.74 -1.43
N PRO A 61 -15.81 20.36 -2.08
CA PRO A 61 -17.21 20.25 -1.68
C PRO A 61 -17.83 18.87 -1.97
N TRP A 62 -17.26 18.11 -2.92
CA TRP A 62 -17.86 16.85 -3.39
C TRP A 62 -16.91 15.65 -3.27
N TRP A 63 -15.72 15.81 -2.69
CA TRP A 63 -14.74 14.73 -2.57
C TRP A 63 -13.92 14.80 -1.28
N ALA A 64 -13.39 13.64 -0.90
CA ALA A 64 -12.49 13.48 0.23
C ALA A 64 -11.22 12.76 -0.23
N TRP A 65 -10.06 13.31 0.12
CA TRP A 65 -8.75 12.77 -0.28
C TRP A 65 -7.62 13.34 0.58
N ASN A 66 -6.50 12.65 0.59
CA ASN A 66 -5.32 12.98 1.38
C ASN A 66 -4.07 12.97 0.48
N TRP A 67 -3.05 13.74 0.86
CA TRP A 67 -1.68 13.51 0.38
C TRP A 67 -0.87 12.77 1.45
N LEU A 68 0.19 12.08 1.03
CA LEU A 68 1.02 11.25 1.88
C LEU A 68 2.46 11.77 1.88
N LYS A 69 3.07 11.81 3.07
CA LYS A 69 4.53 11.73 3.19
C LYS A 69 4.87 10.27 3.39
N LEU A 70 5.59 9.68 2.45
CA LEU A 70 5.78 8.24 2.38
C LEU A 70 7.18 7.93 1.88
N GLY A 71 7.98 7.25 2.71
CA GLY A 71 9.22 6.64 2.25
C GLY A 71 8.93 5.36 1.47
N GLU A 72 9.78 5.01 0.51
CA GLU A 72 9.59 3.82 -0.34
C GLU A 72 9.50 2.52 0.49
N HIS A 73 10.36 2.39 1.50
CA HIS A 73 10.42 1.23 2.40
C HIS A 73 9.55 1.45 3.65
N SER A 74 8.23 1.46 3.48
CA SER A 74 7.25 1.70 4.56
C SER A 74 6.19 0.59 4.65
N GLY A 75 6.09 -0.07 5.81
CA GLY A 75 5.09 -1.13 6.04
C GLY A 75 5.36 -2.39 5.22
N THR A 76 4.31 -3.09 4.77
CA THR A 76 4.44 -4.17 3.78
C THR A 76 4.87 -3.55 2.45
N HIS A 77 6.12 -3.77 2.04
CA HIS A 77 6.73 -3.13 0.88
C HIS A 77 7.53 -4.12 0.01
N PHE A 78 8.16 -3.60 -1.04
CA PHE A 78 8.95 -4.36 -2.00
C PHE A 78 10.33 -3.72 -2.18
N ASP A 79 11.37 -4.55 -2.20
CA ASP A 79 12.75 -4.12 -2.45
C ASP A 79 13.17 -4.48 -3.87
N ALA A 80 13.43 -3.46 -4.70
CA ALA A 80 13.99 -3.67 -6.04
C ALA A 80 15.51 -3.90 -5.98
N PRO A 81 16.13 -4.54 -7.00
CA PRO A 81 17.57 -4.80 -6.98
C PRO A 81 18.45 -3.56 -6.78
N GLN A 82 18.03 -2.40 -7.29
CA GLN A 82 18.74 -1.12 -7.15
C GLN A 82 18.77 -0.59 -5.71
N HIS A 83 18.01 -1.19 -4.79
CA HIS A 83 18.06 -0.88 -3.36
C HIS A 83 19.46 -1.16 -2.77
N TRP A 84 20.24 -2.03 -3.44
CA TRP A 84 21.61 -2.36 -3.08
C TRP A 84 22.60 -2.14 -4.24
#